data_AF-A0A843H4J4-F1
#
_entry.id   AF-A0A843H4J4-F1
#
_cell.length_a   1.000
_cell.length_b   1.000
_cell.length_c   1.000
_cell.angle_alpha   90.00
_cell.angle_beta   90.00
_cell.angle_gamma   90.00
#
_symmetry.space_group_name_H-M   'P 1'
#
loop_
_entity.id
_entity.type
_entity.pdbx_description
1 polymer ?
#
loop_
_entity_poly.entity_id
_entity_poly.type
_entity_poly.pdbx_seq_one_letter_code
_entity_poly.pdbx_strand_id
1 'polypeptide(L)'
;MTAYIYRQPSAFKGRPTRLAAPLNIDQAILGSSYQWEENGVGQPVVFDTNGQLAPVSSTTTATDIVGVIAALFGGFAGLGTNNAYPPVTTPVQLTSRCMPFMRWGYIGIAVQNTTEPVRGGQVYVRTTLPSSNPQGLVIGGFEAAADSTNTIALPGWTFQGGTDSNGITEIYIAR
;
A
#
# COMPACT_ATOMS: atom_id res chain seq x y z
N MET A 1 -14.86 29.72 -13.14
CA MET A 1 -13.96 28.79 -12.44
C MET A 1 -14.78 27.57 -12.08
N THR A 2 -14.65 26.48 -12.83
CA THR A 2 -15.41 25.26 -12.56
C THR A 2 -14.61 24.43 -11.57
N ALA A 3 -15.05 24.39 -10.31
CA ALA A 3 -14.44 23.53 -9.30
C ALA A 3 -14.89 22.09 -9.56
N TYR A 4 -13.95 21.23 -9.94
CA TYR A 4 -14.19 19.80 -9.98
C TYR A 4 -14.16 19.24 -8.55
N ILE A 5 -15.33 19.10 -7.92
CA ILE A 5 -15.47 18.37 -6.66
C ILE A 5 -15.67 16.88 -7.00
N TYR A 6 -14.63 16.24 -7.56
CA TYR A 6 -14.64 14.79 -7.63
C TYR A 6 -14.28 14.26 -6.24
N ARG A 7 -15.27 13.77 -5.51
CA ARG A 7 -15.00 12.88 -4.38
C ARG A 7 -14.43 11.59 -4.98
N GLN A 8 -13.24 11.17 -4.55
CA GLN A 8 -12.71 9.89 -5.01
C GLN A 8 -13.68 8.76 -4.61
N PRO A 9 -14.07 7.87 -5.54
CA PRO A 9 -15.14 6.90 -5.30
C PRO A 9 -14.83 5.85 -4.24
N SER A 10 -13.57 5.39 -4.12
CA SER A 10 -13.23 4.21 -3.31
C SER A 10 -12.41 4.52 -2.06
N ALA A 11 -11.43 5.43 -2.12
CA ALA A 11 -10.67 6.03 -1.00
C ALA A 11 -9.41 6.76 -1.54
N PHE A 12 -8.54 7.23 -0.64
CA PHE A 12 -7.16 7.58 -0.97
C PHE A 12 -6.24 6.42 -0.60
N LYS A 13 -5.20 6.19 -1.41
CA LYS A 13 -4.15 5.21 -1.11
C LYS A 13 -3.56 5.45 0.28
N GLY A 14 -3.55 4.40 1.10
CA GLY A 14 -3.08 4.31 2.48
C GLY A 14 -3.91 5.08 3.51
N ARG A 15 -5.10 5.57 3.19
CA ARG A 15 -6.01 6.11 4.21
C ARG A 15 -6.90 5.00 4.77
N PRO A 16 -7.03 4.91 6.11
CA PRO A 16 -8.10 4.12 6.72
C PRO A 16 -9.47 4.63 6.26
N THR A 17 -10.35 3.73 5.89
CA THR A 17 -11.64 4.07 5.25
C THR A 17 -12.83 3.92 6.19
N ARG A 18 -12.73 3.06 7.19
CA ARG A 18 -13.78 2.80 8.19
C ARG A 18 -13.28 3.10 9.60
N LEU A 19 -13.06 4.37 9.89
CA LEU A 19 -12.49 4.83 11.18
C LEU A 19 -13.33 4.47 12.42
N ALA A 20 -14.64 4.28 12.24
CA ALA A 20 -15.54 3.84 13.31
C ALA A 20 -15.47 2.32 13.56
N ALA A 21 -14.92 1.55 12.62
CA ALA A 21 -14.71 0.12 12.81
C ALA A 21 -13.45 -0.11 13.68
N PRO A 22 -13.36 -1.26 14.36
CA PRO A 22 -12.13 -1.65 15.02
C PRO A 22 -10.97 -1.63 14.01
N LEU A 23 -9.90 -0.92 14.36
CA LEU A 23 -8.64 -0.89 13.63
C LEU A 23 -7.48 -0.82 14.63
N ASN A 24 -6.31 -1.30 14.22
CA ASN A 24 -5.06 -1.05 14.95
C ASN A 24 -4.07 -0.39 14.04
N ILE A 25 -3.64 0.79 14.48
CA ILE A 25 -2.56 1.52 13.87
C ILE A 25 -1.47 1.64 14.92
N ASP A 26 -0.32 1.12 14.55
CA ASP A 26 0.89 1.21 15.34
C ASP A 26 1.86 2.17 14.63
N GLN A 27 2.95 2.52 15.30
CA GLN A 27 3.93 3.45 14.79
C GLN A 27 5.32 2.82 14.86
N ALA A 28 6.08 2.97 13.78
CA ALA A 28 7.45 2.50 13.72
C ALA A 28 8.30 3.43 12.86
N ILE A 29 9.61 3.38 13.08
CA ILE A 29 10.58 4.20 12.34
C ILE A 29 10.78 3.60 10.95
N LEU A 30 10.77 4.43 9.92
CA LEU A 30 11.16 4.05 8.56
C LEU A 30 12.67 3.80 8.48
N GLY A 31 13.07 2.63 7.99
CA GLY A 31 14.49 2.30 7.79
C GLY A 31 15.16 3.26 6.82
N SER A 32 16.34 3.77 7.19
CA SER A 32 17.03 4.82 6.44
C SER A 32 17.63 4.37 5.10
N SER A 33 17.79 3.06 4.92
CA SER A 33 18.42 2.47 3.72
C SER A 33 17.46 2.22 2.57
N TYR A 34 16.17 2.55 2.73
CA TYR A 34 15.12 2.21 1.77
C TYR A 34 14.56 3.43 1.05
N GLN A 35 14.12 3.22 -0.20
CA GLN A 35 13.52 4.26 -1.04
C GLN A 35 12.01 4.38 -0.77
N TRP A 36 11.63 5.28 0.13
CA TRP A 36 10.24 5.49 0.56
C TRP A 36 9.38 6.34 -0.37
N GLU A 37 9.98 6.96 -1.37
CA GLU A 37 9.27 7.71 -2.41
C GLU A 37 8.49 6.74 -3.34
N GLU A 38 9.03 5.54 -3.55
CA GLU A 38 8.43 4.48 -4.37
C GLU A 38 7.60 3.51 -3.49
N ASN A 39 8.07 3.25 -2.28
CA ASN A 39 7.47 2.30 -1.34
C ASN A 39 6.65 2.97 -0.23
N GLY A 40 6.06 4.12 -0.54
CA GLY A 40 5.44 5.00 0.44
C GLY A 40 4.06 4.55 0.95
N VAL A 41 3.19 5.52 1.19
CA VAL A 41 1.86 5.31 1.79
C VAL A 41 1.03 4.29 1.00
N GLY A 42 0.34 3.42 1.73
CA GLY A 42 -0.51 2.37 1.16
C GLY A 42 0.27 1.24 0.49
N GLN A 43 1.52 1.03 0.88
CA GLN A 43 2.32 -0.15 0.52
C GLN A 43 2.45 -1.10 1.72
N PRO A 44 2.60 -2.41 1.47
CA PRO A 44 2.89 -3.38 2.51
C PRO A 44 4.30 -3.19 3.06
N VAL A 45 4.48 -3.47 4.35
CA VAL A 45 5.76 -3.34 5.04
C VAL A 45 6.08 -4.56 5.89
N VAL A 46 7.37 -4.74 6.13
CA VAL A 46 7.96 -5.72 7.05
C VAL A 46 8.80 -4.98 8.10
N PHE A 47 9.26 -5.69 9.14
CA PHE A 47 10.34 -5.19 10.00
C PHE A 47 11.70 -5.65 9.49
N ASP A 48 12.67 -4.75 9.44
CA ASP A 48 14.07 -5.10 9.22
C ASP A 48 14.74 -5.65 10.48
N THR A 49 16.03 -5.99 10.38
CA THR A 49 16.81 -6.51 11.51
C THR A 49 17.00 -5.50 12.65
N ASN A 50 16.76 -4.22 12.42
CA ASN A 50 16.83 -3.16 13.42
C ASN A 50 15.46 -2.85 14.04
N GLY A 51 14.40 -3.58 13.66
CA GLY A 51 13.03 -3.32 14.10
C GLY A 51 12.41 -2.07 13.46
N GLN A 52 12.99 -1.57 12.36
CA GLN A 52 12.46 -0.46 11.57
C GLN A 52 11.59 -1.01 10.45
N LEU A 53 10.64 -0.21 9.96
CA LEU A 53 9.85 -0.58 8.79
C LEU A 53 10.76 -0.65 7.57
N ALA A 54 10.52 -1.66 6.75
CA ALA A 54 11.17 -1.87 5.47
C ALA A 54 10.12 -2.23 4.41
N PRO A 55 10.37 -1.88 3.14
CA PRO A 55 9.54 -2.33 2.03
C PRO A 55 9.66 -3.84 1.85
N VAL A 56 8.65 -4.43 1.22
CA VAL A 56 8.68 -5.83 0.78
C VAL A 56 9.82 -6.04 -0.23
N SER A 57 10.48 -7.18 -0.14
CA SER A 57 11.57 -7.60 -1.03
C SER A 57 11.30 -9.00 -1.63
N SER A 58 12.22 -9.49 -2.46
CA SER A 58 12.13 -10.83 -3.04
C SER A 58 12.26 -11.98 -2.04
N THR A 59 12.75 -11.69 -0.83
CA THR A 59 12.88 -12.70 0.24
C THR A 59 11.71 -12.67 1.22
N THR A 60 10.80 -11.70 1.09
CA THR A 60 9.65 -11.55 1.98
C THR A 60 8.68 -12.71 1.81
N THR A 61 8.28 -13.31 2.92
CA THR A 61 7.19 -14.28 3.00
C THR A 61 5.92 -13.62 3.55
N ALA A 62 4.77 -14.28 3.39
CA ALA A 62 3.49 -13.73 3.82
C ALA A 62 3.42 -13.45 5.34
N THR A 63 4.17 -14.19 6.15
CA THR A 63 4.23 -14.00 7.61
C THR A 63 5.10 -12.84 8.04
N ASP A 64 5.99 -12.35 7.17
CA ASP A 64 6.88 -11.23 7.48
C ASP A 64 6.17 -9.88 7.32
N ILE A 65 5.06 -9.84 6.56
CA ILE A 65 4.30 -8.62 6.33
C ILE A 65 3.52 -8.26 7.60
N VAL A 66 3.83 -7.09 8.14
CA VAL A 66 3.29 -6.61 9.43
C VAL A 66 2.11 -5.69 9.27
N GLY A 67 1.86 -5.19 8.06
CA GLY A 67 0.77 -4.27 7.78
C GLY A 67 1.00 -3.39 6.56
N VAL A 68 0.28 -2.28 6.52
CA VAL A 68 0.33 -1.29 5.43
C VAL A 68 0.63 0.09 5.98
N ILE A 69 1.54 0.85 5.37
CA ILE A 69 1.81 2.24 5.78
C ILE A 69 0.53 3.07 5.63
N ALA A 70 0.11 3.69 6.72
CA ALA A 70 -1.09 4.50 6.77
C ALA A 70 -0.76 6.00 6.70
N ALA A 71 -1.62 6.78 6.05
CA ALA A 71 -1.64 8.23 6.13
C ALA A 71 -2.83 8.68 6.98
N LEU A 72 -2.58 8.93 8.27
CA LEU A 72 -3.61 9.34 9.22
C LEU A 72 -3.98 10.83 9.15
N PHE A 73 -3.04 11.68 8.76
CA PHE A 73 -3.24 13.12 8.64
C PHE A 73 -2.92 13.60 7.23
N GLY A 74 -3.62 14.66 6.79
CA GLY A 74 -3.36 15.29 5.50
C GLY A 74 -2.02 16.01 5.51
N GLY A 75 -1.21 15.86 4.45
CA GLY A 75 0.00 16.66 4.26
C GLY A 75 1.31 15.91 4.05
N PHE A 76 1.32 14.61 3.76
CA PHE A 76 2.56 13.91 3.43
C PHE A 76 2.90 14.02 1.94
N ALA A 77 3.19 15.26 1.52
CA ALA A 77 3.92 15.48 0.29
C ALA A 77 5.31 14.83 0.43
N GLY A 78 5.56 13.70 -0.24
CA GLY A 78 6.87 13.05 -0.26
C GLY A 78 6.87 11.52 -0.35
N LEU A 79 5.74 10.84 -0.12
CA LEU A 79 5.66 9.37 -0.14
C LEU A 79 5.06 8.80 -1.45
N GLY A 80 5.32 9.48 -2.58
CA GLY A 80 4.94 9.06 -3.94
C GLY A 80 4.28 10.15 -4.78
N THR A 81 4.43 10.05 -6.11
CA THR A 81 3.91 11.00 -7.13
C THR A 81 2.38 11.17 -7.10
N ASN A 82 1.64 10.20 -6.58
CA ASN A 82 0.16 10.23 -6.52
C ASN A 82 -0.43 10.63 -5.15
N ASN A 83 0.40 10.88 -4.13
CA ASN A 83 -0.06 11.15 -2.75
C ASN A 83 0.22 12.59 -2.26
N ALA A 84 0.79 13.45 -3.10
CA ALA A 84 1.09 14.83 -2.74
C ALA A 84 -0.03 15.79 -3.20
N TYR A 85 -0.60 16.53 -2.26
CA TYR A 85 -1.40 17.72 -2.56
C TYR A 85 -0.81 18.92 -1.80
N PRO A 86 -0.25 19.94 -2.50
CA PRO A 86 -0.01 20.00 -3.94
C PRO A 86 1.06 18.98 -4.39
N PRO A 87 1.05 18.56 -5.68
CA PRO A 87 2.08 17.69 -6.23
C PRO A 87 3.44 18.38 -6.13
N VAL A 88 4.36 17.82 -5.34
CA VAL A 88 5.73 18.33 -5.27
C VAL A 88 6.50 17.71 -6.44
N THR A 89 7.19 18.55 -7.21
CA THR A 89 7.96 18.17 -8.40
C THR A 89 9.20 17.34 -8.08
N THR A 90 9.54 17.20 -6.79
CA THR A 90 10.64 16.39 -6.28
C THR A 90 10.12 15.69 -5.03
N PRO A 91 9.88 14.37 -5.07
CA PRO A 91 9.52 13.66 -3.85
C PRO A 91 10.66 13.83 -2.83
N VAL A 92 10.31 13.90 -1.54
CA VAL A 92 11.29 14.09 -0.46
C VAL A 92 11.39 12.77 0.27
N GLN A 93 12.55 12.13 0.17
CA GLN A 93 12.85 10.87 0.83
C GLN A 93 12.73 11.02 2.34
N LEU A 94 11.68 10.44 2.90
CA LEU A 94 11.45 10.39 4.34
C LEU A 94 12.22 9.21 4.94
N THR A 95 13.47 9.43 5.35
CA THR A 95 14.24 8.44 6.11
C THR A 95 14.19 8.74 7.60
N SER A 96 14.26 7.68 8.42
CA SER A 96 14.33 7.78 9.87
C SER A 96 13.17 8.53 10.53
N ARG A 97 12.00 8.57 9.88
CA ARG A 97 10.78 9.16 10.45
C ARG A 97 9.89 8.09 11.02
N CYS A 98 9.24 8.41 12.14
CA CYS A 98 8.19 7.56 12.69
C CYS A 98 6.92 7.72 11.84
N MET A 99 6.38 6.61 11.34
CA MET A 99 5.18 6.58 10.51
C MET A 99 4.15 5.61 11.08
N PRO A 100 2.85 5.95 10.99
CA PRO A 100 1.80 5.00 11.31
C PRO A 100 1.69 3.91 10.25
N PHE A 101 1.51 2.67 10.70
CA PHE A 101 1.16 1.55 9.83
C PHE A 101 -0.02 0.79 10.44
N MET A 102 -0.93 0.34 9.57
CA MET A 102 -2.12 -0.41 9.96
C MET A 102 -1.78 -1.89 10.02
N ARG A 103 -1.96 -2.50 11.20
CA ARG A 103 -1.81 -3.96 11.39
C ARG A 103 -3.07 -4.73 11.02
N TRP A 104 -4.24 -4.15 11.29
CA TRP A 104 -5.54 -4.72 10.95
C TRP A 104 -6.61 -3.62 10.85
N GLY A 105 -7.65 -3.87 10.05
CA GLY A 105 -8.70 -2.89 9.74
C GLY A 105 -8.94 -2.73 8.24
N TYR A 106 -9.51 -1.58 7.85
CA TYR A 106 -9.87 -1.27 6.46
C TYR A 106 -9.03 -0.11 5.93
N ILE A 107 -8.36 -0.31 4.80
CA ILE A 107 -7.46 0.67 4.20
C ILE A 107 -7.57 0.68 2.67
N GLY A 108 -7.47 1.87 2.07
CA GLY A 108 -7.38 2.04 0.63
C GLY A 108 -5.99 1.67 0.10
N ILE A 109 -5.90 0.90 -0.98
CA ILE A 109 -4.64 0.52 -1.64
C ILE A 109 -4.76 0.66 -3.16
N ALA A 110 -3.62 0.74 -3.84
CA ALA A 110 -3.56 0.73 -5.30
C ALA A 110 -3.30 -0.70 -5.78
N VAL A 111 -4.10 -1.18 -6.73
CA VAL A 111 -3.87 -2.46 -7.41
C VAL A 111 -3.02 -2.22 -8.65
N GLN A 112 -1.94 -2.98 -8.81
CA GLN A 112 -1.00 -2.78 -9.93
C GLN A 112 -1.26 -3.69 -11.12
N ASN A 113 -1.82 -4.88 -10.90
CA ASN A 113 -2.08 -5.81 -11.99
C ASN A 113 -3.40 -5.49 -12.70
N THR A 114 -3.58 -6.01 -13.91
CA THR A 114 -4.77 -5.76 -14.74
C THR A 114 -5.99 -6.55 -14.30
N THR A 115 -5.87 -7.40 -13.28
CA THR A 115 -6.99 -8.20 -12.79
C THR A 115 -7.85 -7.34 -11.87
N GLU A 116 -9.14 -7.24 -12.20
CA GLU A 116 -10.06 -6.46 -11.40
C GLU A 116 -10.34 -7.17 -10.06
N PRO A 117 -10.14 -6.50 -8.90
CA PRO A 117 -10.45 -7.09 -7.61
C PRO A 117 -11.94 -7.29 -7.43
N VAL A 118 -12.31 -8.37 -6.75
CA VAL A 118 -13.70 -8.70 -6.40
C VAL A 118 -13.86 -8.72 -4.89
N ARG A 119 -15.05 -8.35 -4.39
CA ARG A 119 -15.32 -8.41 -2.95
C ARG A 119 -15.10 -9.82 -2.41
N GLY A 120 -14.35 -9.95 -1.32
CA GLY A 120 -13.94 -11.22 -0.72
C GLY A 120 -12.76 -11.89 -1.44
N GLY A 121 -12.26 -11.31 -2.53
CA GLY A 121 -11.13 -11.83 -3.28
C GLY A 121 -9.84 -11.78 -2.46
N GLN A 122 -8.98 -12.77 -2.70
CA GLN A 122 -7.66 -12.90 -2.08
C GLN A 122 -6.74 -11.76 -2.53
N VAL A 123 -6.04 -11.14 -1.58
CA VAL A 123 -5.01 -10.13 -1.86
C VAL A 123 -3.65 -10.81 -2.01
N TYR A 124 -2.90 -10.40 -3.03
CA TYR A 124 -1.53 -10.82 -3.28
C TYR A 124 -0.58 -9.63 -3.24
N VAL A 125 0.70 -9.87 -2.96
CA VAL A 125 1.77 -8.88 -3.07
C VAL A 125 2.87 -9.44 -3.94
N ARG A 126 3.41 -8.60 -4.83
CA ARG A 126 4.55 -8.96 -5.67
C ARG A 126 5.85 -8.96 -4.89
N THR A 127 6.60 -10.05 -4.97
CA THR A 127 7.95 -10.18 -4.41
C THR A 127 9.02 -10.24 -5.49
N THR A 128 8.67 -10.70 -6.70
CA THR A 128 9.61 -10.81 -7.82
C THR A 128 9.04 -10.17 -9.08
N LEU A 129 9.90 -9.51 -9.85
CA LEU A 129 9.51 -8.95 -11.15
C LEU A 129 9.44 -10.06 -12.21
N PRO A 130 8.44 -10.03 -13.11
CA PRO A 130 8.38 -10.97 -14.22
C PRO A 130 9.54 -10.73 -15.19
N SER A 131 9.96 -11.77 -15.90
CA SER A 131 11.06 -11.71 -16.88
C SER A 131 10.81 -10.70 -18.00
N SER A 132 9.55 -10.49 -18.37
CA SER A 132 9.08 -9.35 -19.14
C SER A 132 8.11 -8.52 -18.30
N ASN A 133 8.40 -7.23 -18.12
CA ASN A 133 7.58 -6.32 -17.31
C ASN A 133 6.99 -5.15 -18.12
N PRO A 134 6.18 -5.43 -19.16
CA PRO A 134 5.61 -4.38 -20.00
C PRO A 134 4.60 -3.49 -19.25
N GLN A 135 4.08 -3.95 -18.11
CA GLN A 135 3.09 -3.25 -17.29
C GLN A 135 3.73 -2.35 -16.23
N GLY A 136 5.06 -2.37 -16.08
CA GLY A 136 5.75 -1.57 -15.06
C GLY A 136 5.40 -1.98 -13.63
N LEU A 137 5.16 -3.27 -13.39
CA LEU A 137 4.90 -3.83 -12.06
C LEU A 137 6.09 -3.56 -11.14
N VAL A 138 5.82 -3.33 -9.85
CA VAL A 138 6.84 -3.08 -8.84
C VAL A 138 6.76 -4.13 -7.73
N ILE A 139 7.89 -4.39 -7.07
CA ILE A 139 7.93 -5.20 -5.85
C ILE A 139 7.18 -4.45 -4.75
N GLY A 140 6.41 -5.16 -3.94
CA GLY A 140 5.54 -4.59 -2.91
C GLY A 140 4.17 -4.15 -3.43
N GLY A 141 3.92 -4.13 -4.74
CA GLY A 141 2.60 -3.78 -5.27
C GLY A 141 1.54 -4.85 -5.00
N PHE A 142 0.31 -4.40 -4.74
CA PHE A 142 -0.85 -5.27 -4.49
C PHE A 142 -1.50 -5.77 -5.78
N GLU A 143 -1.95 -7.02 -5.74
CA GLU A 143 -2.49 -7.73 -6.90
C GLU A 143 -3.75 -8.52 -6.55
N ALA A 144 -4.68 -8.55 -7.51
CA ALA A 144 -5.94 -9.29 -7.38
C ALA A 144 -5.87 -10.74 -7.91
N ALA A 145 -4.70 -11.18 -8.37
CA ALA A 145 -4.47 -12.54 -8.84
C ALA A 145 -3.04 -12.98 -8.54
N ALA A 146 -2.86 -14.29 -8.39
CA ALA A 146 -1.54 -14.88 -8.29
C ALA A 146 -0.81 -14.83 -9.64
N ASP A 147 0.48 -14.52 -9.60
CA ASP A 147 1.42 -14.66 -10.70
C ASP A 147 2.51 -15.67 -10.30
N SER A 148 2.11 -16.95 -10.19
CA SER A 148 3.01 -18.06 -9.86
C SER A 148 3.88 -17.76 -8.63
N THR A 149 5.20 -17.89 -8.77
CA THR A 149 6.21 -17.63 -7.73
C THR A 149 6.55 -16.14 -7.57
N ASN A 150 6.01 -15.26 -8.41
CA ASN A 150 6.32 -13.83 -8.36
C ASN A 150 5.49 -13.06 -7.33
N THR A 151 4.41 -13.67 -6.84
CA THR A 151 3.50 -13.09 -5.86
C THR A 151 3.29 -14.03 -4.69
N ILE A 152 3.09 -13.45 -3.51
CA ILE A 152 2.69 -14.16 -2.31
C ILE A 152 1.24 -13.84 -1.96
N ALA A 153 0.47 -14.85 -1.54
CA ALA A 153 -0.88 -14.65 -1.03
C ALA A 153 -0.83 -14.14 0.42
N LEU A 154 -1.62 -13.11 0.74
CA LEU A 154 -1.71 -12.57 2.09
C LEU A 154 -2.87 -13.20 2.88
N PRO A 155 -2.60 -14.13 3.81
CA PRO A 155 -3.67 -14.83 4.51
C PRO A 155 -4.51 -13.86 5.35
N GLY A 156 -5.84 -13.94 5.24
CA GLY A 156 -6.77 -13.07 5.97
C GLY A 156 -6.94 -11.66 5.38
N TRP A 157 -6.31 -11.36 4.24
CA TRP A 157 -6.47 -10.09 3.56
C TRP A 157 -7.46 -10.24 2.40
N THR A 158 -8.49 -9.38 2.37
CA THR A 158 -9.56 -9.50 1.37
C THR A 158 -9.94 -8.15 0.77
N PHE A 159 -10.18 -8.13 -0.54
CA PHE A 159 -10.74 -6.96 -1.22
C PHE A 159 -12.20 -6.71 -0.80
N GLN A 160 -12.60 -5.44 -0.72
CA GLN A 160 -13.96 -5.04 -0.36
C GLN A 160 -14.80 -4.59 -1.57
N GLY A 161 -14.19 -4.52 -2.75
CA GLY A 161 -14.84 -4.20 -4.02
C GLY A 161 -13.83 -4.05 -5.16
N GLY A 162 -14.35 -3.63 -6.33
CA GLY A 162 -13.56 -3.27 -7.50
C GLY A 162 -12.71 -2.01 -7.30
N THR A 163 -11.80 -1.76 -8.24
CA THR A 163 -11.03 -0.53 -8.31
C THR A 163 -11.88 0.64 -8.83
N ASP A 164 -11.51 1.86 -8.43
CA ASP A 164 -12.02 3.08 -9.04
C ASP A 164 -11.24 3.45 -10.30
N SER A 165 -11.59 4.59 -10.93
CA SER A 165 -10.89 5.10 -12.12
C SER A 165 -9.41 5.42 -11.90
N ASN A 166 -8.93 5.42 -10.65
CA ASN A 166 -7.54 5.66 -10.28
C ASN A 166 -6.80 4.36 -9.89
N GLY A 167 -7.43 3.19 -10.04
CA GLY A 167 -6.87 1.90 -9.65
C GLY A 167 -6.86 1.66 -8.13
N ILE A 168 -7.65 2.43 -7.36
CA ILE A 168 -7.72 2.32 -5.90
C ILE A 168 -8.91 1.47 -5.48
N THR A 169 -8.70 0.57 -4.52
CA THR A 169 -9.75 -0.21 -3.85
C THR A 169 -9.51 -0.28 -2.34
N GLU A 170 -10.53 -0.71 -1.60
CA GLU A 170 -10.44 -0.98 -0.16
C GLU A 170 -10.10 -2.45 0.08
N ILE A 171 -9.16 -2.71 0.99
CA ILE A 171 -8.89 -4.04 1.54
C ILE A 171 -9.23 -4.08 3.03
N TYR A 172 -9.59 -5.28 3.48
CA TYR A 172 -9.68 -5.64 4.89
C TYR A 172 -8.47 -6.49 5.27
N ILE A 173 -7.82 -6.11 6.36
CA ILE A 173 -6.73 -6.85 6.98
C ILE A 173 -7.28 -7.48 8.26
N ALA A 174 -7.35 -8.82 8.28
CA ALA A 174 -7.81 -9.57 9.44
C ALA A 174 -6.82 -9.49 10.61
N ARG A 175 -7.32 -9.83 11.81
CA ARG A 175 -6.53 -9.95 13.04
C ARG A 175 -5.84 -11.30 13.13
#